data_AF-B5RU62-F1
#
_entry.id   AF-B5RU62-F1
#
_cell.length_a   1.000
_cell.length_b   1.000
_cell.length_c   1.000
_cell.angle_alpha   90.00
_cell.angle_beta   90.00
_cell.angle_gamma   90.00
#
_symmetry.space_group_name_H-M   'P 1'
#
loop_
_entity.id
_entity.type
_entity.pdbx_description
1 polymer ?
#
loop_
_entity_poly.entity_id
_entity_poly.type
_entity_poly.pdbx_seq_one_letter_code
_entity_poly.pdbx_strand_id
1 'polypeptide(L)'
;MVHWMILNFPVKESIFHAVLIVACIFFPCESRVQRILMLLALLGCIVAFVSGLAIDYEKVTREYKTLKKIVLPEFIENRPFKESDLARKQETLENMLIHVNAKIIAELKTNYTFKSTDQLIEFHNAIISDFITKYDKYYRHLPVEHIKEWDKVVLEARMMQQEDLDVCANKLPFDNSPI
;
A
#
# COMPACT_ATOMS: atom_id res chain seq x y z
N MET A 1 1.01 5.27 -1.07
CA MET A 1 0.02 4.83 -0.05
C MET A 1 -1.45 5.18 -0.35
N VAL A 2 -1.81 6.44 -0.61
CA VAL A 2 -3.21 6.91 -0.70
C VAL A 2 -4.01 6.22 -1.81
N HIS A 3 -3.42 5.97 -2.97
CA HIS A 3 -4.11 5.33 -4.09
C HIS A 3 -4.60 3.90 -3.76
N TRP A 4 -3.77 3.12 -3.07
CA TRP A 4 -4.10 1.77 -2.65
C TRP A 4 -5.20 1.75 -1.57
N MET A 5 -5.15 2.72 -0.64
CA MET A 5 -6.17 2.88 0.40
C MET A 5 -7.54 3.22 -0.18
N ILE A 6 -7.60 4.12 -1.18
CA ILE A 6 -8.86 4.50 -1.84
C ILE A 6 -9.46 3.30 -2.59
N LEU A 7 -8.64 2.52 -3.29
CA LEU A 7 -9.11 1.37 -4.08
C LEU A 7 -9.65 0.23 -3.21
N ASN A 8 -9.14 0.07 -1.99
CA ASN A 8 -9.52 -1.04 -1.10
C ASN A 8 -10.39 -0.59 0.08
N PHE A 9 -10.85 0.67 0.09
CA PHE A 9 -11.75 1.15 1.13
C PHE A 9 -13.14 0.49 0.99
N PRO A 10 -13.79 0.07 2.08
CA PRO A 10 -15.15 -0.50 2.06
C PRO A 10 -16.22 0.57 1.80
N VAL A 11 -16.28 1.02 0.55
CA VAL A 11 -17.19 2.10 0.10
C VAL A 11 -18.66 1.69 0.24
N LYS A 12 -18.99 0.40 0.06
CA LYS A 12 -20.37 -0.09 0.12
C LYS A 12 -20.97 0.08 1.53
N GLU A 13 -20.19 -0.28 2.54
CA GLU A 13 -20.51 -0.16 3.95
C GLU A 13 -20.65 1.31 4.34
N SER A 14 -19.79 2.17 3.79
CA SER A 14 -19.84 3.63 4.01
C SER A 14 -21.10 4.26 3.40
N ILE A 15 -21.55 3.80 2.23
CA ILE A 15 -22.79 4.29 1.59
C ILE A 15 -24.02 3.98 2.45
N PHE A 16 -24.09 2.79 3.04
CA PHE A 16 -25.22 2.40 3.89
C PHE A 16 -25.39 3.35 5.08
N HIS A 17 -24.30 3.70 5.76
CA HIS A 17 -24.32 4.64 6.88
C HIS A 17 -24.70 6.06 6.44
N ALA A 18 -24.24 6.50 5.27
CA ALA A 18 -24.61 7.80 4.71
C ALA A 18 -26.12 7.87 4.41
N VAL A 19 -26.71 6.81 3.87
CA VAL A 19 -28.16 6.73 3.61
C VAL A 19 -28.97 6.83 4.91
N LEU A 20 -28.53 6.18 5.99
CA LEU A 20 -29.19 6.27 7.30
C LEU A 20 -29.15 7.70 7.86
N ILE A 21 -28.02 8.39 7.74
CA ILE A 21 -27.88 9.80 8.16
C ILE A 21 -28.85 10.69 7.38
N VAL A 22 -28.93 10.52 6.06
CA VAL A 22 -29.85 11.27 5.20
C VAL A 22 -31.30 10.99 5.59
N ALA A 23 -31.68 9.73 5.83
CA ALA A 23 -33.01 9.37 6.28
C ALA A 23 -33.39 10.05 7.61
N CYS A 24 -32.42 10.17 8.54
CA CYS A 24 -32.64 10.89 9.79
C CYS A 24 -32.84 12.41 9.59
N ILE A 25 -32.17 13.02 8.61
CA ILE A 25 -32.29 14.47 8.34
C ILE A 25 -33.65 14.81 7.73
N PHE A 26 -34.15 13.97 6.82
CA PHE A 26 -35.40 14.24 6.08
C PHE A 26 -36.66 13.73 6.78
N PHE A 27 -36.55 13.13 7.96
CA PHE A 27 -37.71 12.61 8.68
C PHE A 27 -38.56 13.77 9.26
N PRO A 28 -39.83 13.92 8.86
CA PRO A 28 -40.68 15.00 9.34
C PRO A 28 -40.95 14.86 10.85
N CYS A 29 -40.69 15.92 11.62
CA CYS A 29 -40.87 15.95 13.07
C CYS A 29 -41.94 16.95 13.49
N GLU A 30 -43.08 16.45 13.94
CA GLU A 30 -44.22 17.28 14.35
C GLU A 30 -44.13 17.69 15.83
N SER A 31 -43.56 16.86 16.70
CA SER A 31 -43.49 17.12 18.15
C SER A 31 -42.07 17.43 18.67
N ARG A 32 -41.97 18.12 19.82
CA ARG A 32 -40.68 18.40 20.49
C ARG A 32 -39.95 17.13 20.91
N VAL A 33 -40.68 16.11 21.38
CA VAL A 33 -40.10 14.82 21.78
C VAL A 33 -39.50 14.10 20.57
N GLN A 34 -40.20 14.10 19.44
CA GLN A 34 -39.67 13.56 18.18
C GLN A 34 -38.37 14.26 17.75
N ARG A 35 -38.30 15.59 17.85
CA ARG A 35 -37.06 16.33 17.52
C ARG A 35 -35.88 15.93 18.39
N ILE A 36 -36.07 15.77 19.69
CA ILE A 36 -34.99 15.35 20.61
C ILE A 36 -34.54 13.92 20.28
N LEU A 37 -35.47 13.00 20.07
CA LEU A 37 -35.16 11.62 19.68
C LEU A 37 -34.40 11.56 18.35
N MET A 38 -34.80 12.38 17.36
CA MET A 38 -34.12 12.45 16.07
C MET A 38 -32.70 13.03 16.18
N LEU A 39 -32.48 14.03 17.04
CA LEU A 39 -31.13 14.55 17.29
C LEU A 39 -30.22 13.49 17.93
N LEU A 40 -30.73 12.72 18.89
CA LEU A 40 -29.98 11.62 19.50
C LEU A 40 -29.69 10.50 18.49
N ALA A 41 -30.68 10.15 17.66
CA ALA A 41 -30.51 9.16 16.59
C ALA A 41 -29.47 9.62 15.56
N LEU A 42 -29.55 10.88 15.11
CA LEU A 42 -28.58 11.47 14.19
C LEU A 42 -27.16 11.46 14.78
N LEU A 43 -27.00 11.87 16.05
CA LEU A 43 -25.73 11.81 16.74
C LEU A 43 -25.18 10.38 16.81
N GLY A 44 -26.04 9.40 17.14
CA GLY A 44 -25.70 7.99 17.14
C GLY A 44 -25.23 7.50 15.76
N CYS A 45 -25.93 7.88 14.68
CA CYS A 45 -25.54 7.54 13.31
C CYS A 45 -24.19 8.16 12.92
N ILE A 46 -23.93 9.42 13.29
CA ILE A 46 -22.65 10.10 13.01
C ILE A 46 -21.51 9.40 13.76
N VAL A 47 -21.69 9.11 15.05
CA VAL A 47 -20.67 8.42 15.87
C VAL A 47 -20.39 7.03 15.32
N ALA A 48 -21.44 6.27 14.98
CA ALA A 48 -21.29 4.95 14.37
C ALA A 48 -20.54 5.03 13.04
N PHE A 49 -20.88 6.00 12.19
CA PHE A 49 -20.22 6.21 10.89
C PHE A 49 -18.73 6.54 11.05
N VAL A 50 -18.39 7.52 11.87
CA VAL A 50 -16.98 7.91 12.12
C VAL A 50 -16.20 6.75 12.73
N SER A 51 -16.80 6.00 13.66
CA SER A 51 -16.15 4.84 14.26
C SER A 51 -15.92 3.73 13.24
N GLY A 52 -16.90 3.47 12.36
CA GLY A 52 -16.74 2.52 11.25
C GLY A 52 -15.59 2.91 10.32
N LEU A 53 -15.55 4.18 9.89
CA LEU A 53 -14.45 4.69 9.05
C LEU A 53 -13.09 4.53 9.72
N ALA A 54 -12.99 4.75 11.04
CA ALA A 54 -11.74 4.57 11.78
C ALA A 54 -11.29 3.10 11.82
N ILE A 55 -12.23 2.17 12.06
CA ILE A 55 -11.96 0.73 12.06
C ILE A 55 -11.51 0.27 10.67
N ASP A 56 -12.22 0.70 9.62
CA ASP A 56 -11.89 0.35 8.24
C ASP A 56 -10.53 0.91 7.83
N TYR A 57 -10.23 2.16 8.21
CA TYR A 57 -8.93 2.77 7.98
C TYR A 57 -7.80 2.00 8.69
N GLU A 58 -8.01 1.59 9.95
CA GLU A 58 -7.02 0.81 10.69
C GLU A 58 -6.78 -0.55 10.02
N LYS A 59 -7.86 -1.23 9.61
CA LYS A 59 -7.80 -2.51 8.91
C LYS A 59 -7.00 -2.40 7.61
N VAL A 60 -7.37 -1.48 6.73
CA VAL A 60 -6.67 -1.21 5.46
C VAL A 60 -5.20 -0.87 5.72
N THR A 61 -4.90 -0.04 6.73
CA THR A 61 -3.53 0.30 7.10
C THR A 61 -2.72 -0.91 7.56
N ARG A 62 -3.34 -1.83 8.31
CA ARG A 62 -2.71 -3.06 8.78
C ARG A 62 -2.40 -3.98 7.61
N GLU A 63 -3.37 -4.20 6.73
CA GLU A 63 -3.20 -5.01 5.52
C GLU A 63 -2.07 -4.46 4.64
N TYR A 64 -2.04 -3.15 4.40
CA TYR A 64 -0.97 -2.49 3.65
C TYR A 64 0.42 -2.72 4.28
N LYS A 65 0.54 -2.66 5.62
CA LYS A 65 1.80 -2.94 6.31
C LYS A 65 2.24 -4.39 6.13
N THR A 66 1.31 -5.33 6.19
CA THR A 66 1.60 -6.76 5.94
C THR A 66 2.02 -6.98 4.50
N LEU A 67 1.36 -6.36 3.51
CA LEU A 67 1.77 -6.43 2.11
C LEU A 67 3.20 -5.96 1.90
N LYS A 68 3.62 -4.85 2.54
CA LYS A 68 5.02 -4.40 2.50
C LYS A 68 5.98 -5.47 3.03
N LYS A 69 5.61 -6.14 4.12
CA LYS A 69 6.42 -7.17 4.77
C LYS A 69 6.54 -8.44 3.93
N ILE A 70 5.56 -8.73 3.09
CA ILE A 70 5.62 -9.86 2.16
C ILE A 70 6.42 -9.49 0.91
N VAL A 71 6.13 -8.33 0.30
CA VAL A 71 6.69 -7.95 -1.01
C VAL A 71 8.16 -7.58 -0.93
N LEU A 72 8.59 -6.75 0.04
CA LEU A 72 9.98 -6.26 0.08
C LEU A 72 11.03 -7.36 0.20
N PRO A 73 10.90 -8.34 1.12
CA PRO A 73 11.88 -9.42 1.22
C PRO A 73 12.00 -10.22 -0.07
N GLU A 74 10.89 -10.49 -0.76
CA GLU A 74 10.93 -11.23 -2.04
C GLU A 74 11.75 -10.49 -3.12
N PHE A 75 11.68 -9.15 -3.15
CA PHE A 75 12.50 -8.36 -4.07
C PHE A 75 13.97 -8.29 -3.65
N ILE A 76 14.25 -8.24 -2.35
CA ILE A 76 15.62 -8.28 -1.81
C ILE A 76 16.29 -9.62 -2.10
N GLU A 77 15.58 -10.73 -1.89
CA GLU A 77 16.13 -12.09 -2.02
C GLU A 77 16.31 -12.49 -3.49
N ASN A 78 15.29 -12.25 -4.33
CA ASN A 78 15.32 -12.73 -5.72
C ASN A 78 15.99 -11.75 -6.70
N ARG A 79 16.21 -10.48 -6.30
CA ARG A 79 16.88 -9.42 -7.08
C ARG A 79 16.52 -9.42 -8.57
N PRO A 80 15.22 -9.30 -8.94
CA PRO A 80 14.79 -9.40 -10.34
C PRO A 80 15.38 -8.30 -11.25
N PHE A 81 15.89 -7.19 -10.67
CA PHE A 81 16.49 -6.10 -11.44
C PHE A 81 17.95 -6.36 -11.84
N LYS A 82 18.61 -7.33 -11.21
CA LYS A 82 19.98 -7.75 -11.54
C LYS A 82 20.05 -8.51 -12.88
N GLU A 83 18.95 -9.14 -13.26
CA GLU A 83 18.89 -9.97 -14.45
C GLU A 83 18.83 -9.10 -15.72
N SER A 84 19.89 -9.21 -16.54
CA SER A 84 20.00 -8.50 -17.81
C SER A 84 19.21 -9.17 -18.93
N ASP A 85 18.94 -10.47 -18.82
CA ASP A 85 18.10 -11.21 -19.75
C ASP A 85 16.62 -10.99 -19.40
N LEU A 86 15.88 -10.38 -20.33
CA LEU A 86 14.47 -10.07 -20.16
C LEU A 86 13.60 -11.31 -19.92
N ALA A 87 13.93 -12.44 -20.55
CA ALA A 87 13.15 -13.67 -20.39
C ALA A 87 13.31 -14.24 -18.98
N ARG A 88 14.55 -14.31 -18.48
CA ARG A 88 14.85 -14.75 -17.11
C ARG A 88 14.28 -13.81 -16.07
N LYS A 89 14.40 -12.50 -16.29
CA LYS A 89 13.79 -11.49 -15.42
C LYS A 89 12.28 -11.68 -15.30
N GLN A 90 11.60 -11.92 -16.42
CA GLN A 90 10.15 -12.16 -16.42
C GLN A 90 9.79 -13.46 -15.70
N GLU A 91 10.54 -14.54 -15.92
CA GLU A 91 10.37 -15.81 -15.21
C GLU A 91 10.53 -15.65 -13.69
N THR A 92 11.57 -14.93 -13.24
CA THR A 92 11.77 -14.62 -11.82
C THR A 92 10.58 -13.84 -11.25
N LEU A 93 10.10 -12.82 -11.97
CA LEU A 93 8.95 -12.01 -11.52
C LEU A 93 7.65 -12.81 -11.47
N GLU A 94 7.42 -13.74 -12.40
CA GLU A 94 6.25 -14.63 -12.39
C GLU A 94 6.29 -15.60 -11.21
N ASN A 95 7.45 -16.19 -10.94
CA ASN A 95 7.65 -17.03 -9.77
C ASN A 95 7.42 -16.25 -8.46
N MET A 96 7.96 -15.03 -8.38
CA MET A 96 7.71 -14.12 -7.25
C MET A 96 6.23 -13.79 -7.11
N LEU A 97 5.51 -13.52 -8.21
CA LEU A 97 4.08 -13.21 -8.19
C LEU A 97 3.26 -14.34 -7.57
N ILE A 98 3.54 -15.59 -7.97
CA ILE A 98 2.87 -16.78 -7.42
C ILE A 98 3.16 -16.89 -5.91
N HIS A 99 4.42 -16.77 -5.51
CA HIS A 99 4.83 -16.92 -4.13
C HIS A 99 4.29 -15.82 -3.21
N VAL A 100 4.36 -14.56 -3.66
CA VAL A 100 3.79 -13.40 -2.97
C VAL A 100 2.28 -13.58 -2.80
N ASN A 101 1.56 -13.96 -3.85
CA ASN A 101 0.11 -14.16 -3.78
C ASN A 101 -0.26 -15.30 -2.81
N ALA A 102 0.50 -16.40 -2.80
CA ALA A 102 0.30 -17.49 -1.85
C ALA A 102 0.49 -17.01 -0.40
N LYS A 103 1.53 -16.22 -0.11
CA LYS A 103 1.78 -15.62 1.22
C LYS A 103 0.67 -14.65 1.62
N ILE A 104 0.20 -13.82 0.70
CA ILE A 104 -0.90 -12.87 0.94
C ILE A 104 -2.18 -13.60 1.36
N ILE A 105 -2.57 -14.64 0.63
CA ILE A 105 -3.77 -15.43 0.95
C ILE A 105 -3.60 -16.09 2.32
N ALA A 106 -2.42 -16.65 2.61
CA ALA A 106 -2.14 -17.31 3.89
C ALA A 106 -2.16 -16.35 5.09
N GLU A 107 -1.54 -15.18 4.97
CA GLU A 107 -1.40 -14.22 6.08
C GLU A 107 -2.63 -13.33 6.27
N LEU A 108 -3.19 -12.81 5.17
CA LEU A 108 -4.27 -11.84 5.24
C LEU A 108 -5.65 -12.48 5.22
N LYS A 109 -5.77 -13.75 4.80
CA LYS A 109 -7.07 -14.44 4.60
C LYS A 109 -8.04 -13.61 3.76
N THR A 110 -7.50 -12.85 2.81
CA THR A 110 -8.26 -12.02 1.87
C THR A 110 -8.22 -12.66 0.48
N ASN A 111 -9.15 -12.25 -0.38
CA ASN A 111 -9.12 -12.59 -1.81
C ASN A 111 -8.27 -11.60 -2.61
N TYR A 112 -7.48 -10.75 -1.94
CA TYR A 112 -6.61 -9.81 -2.62
C TYR A 112 -5.39 -10.55 -3.16
N THR A 113 -5.08 -10.34 -4.43
CA THR A 113 -3.87 -10.83 -5.10
C THR A 113 -3.41 -9.81 -6.12
N PHE A 114 -2.11 -9.77 -6.38
CA PHE A 114 -1.56 -9.08 -7.53
C PHE A 114 -1.96 -9.83 -8.80
N LYS A 115 -2.46 -9.10 -9.82
CA LYS A 115 -2.95 -9.69 -11.07
C LYS A 115 -1.86 -9.86 -12.12
N SER A 116 -0.77 -9.12 -12.01
CA SER A 116 0.36 -9.14 -12.94
C SER A 116 1.67 -8.80 -12.23
N THR A 117 2.78 -9.15 -12.87
CA THR A 117 4.13 -8.77 -12.44
C THR A 117 4.31 -7.24 -12.43
N ASP A 118 3.67 -6.53 -13.36
CA ASP A 118 3.67 -5.07 -13.39
C ASP A 118 3.06 -4.46 -12.12
N GLN A 119 1.91 -4.97 -11.66
CA GLN A 119 1.28 -4.49 -10.42
C GLN A 119 2.18 -4.73 -9.19
N LEU A 120 2.89 -5.85 -9.19
CA LEU A 120 3.84 -6.18 -8.14
C LEU A 120 5.03 -5.21 -8.13
N ILE A 121 5.58 -4.88 -9.30
CA ILE A 121 6.66 -3.90 -9.47
C ILE A 121 6.19 -2.49 -9.10
N GLU A 122 5.01 -2.07 -9.57
CA GLU A 122 4.43 -0.78 -9.24
C GLU A 122 4.24 -0.63 -7.73
N PHE A 123 3.75 -1.67 -7.06
CA PHE A 123 3.60 -1.67 -5.61
C PHE A 123 4.97 -1.54 -4.93
N HIS A 124 5.97 -2.33 -5.32
CA HIS A 124 7.34 -2.22 -4.82
C HIS A 124 7.90 -0.79 -4.98
N ASN A 125 7.81 -0.22 -6.18
CA ASN A 125 8.28 1.12 -6.48
C ASN A 125 7.55 2.20 -5.67
N ALA A 126 6.25 2.01 -5.42
CA ALA A 126 5.48 2.91 -4.55
C ALA A 126 5.98 2.85 -3.09
N ILE A 127 6.41 1.68 -2.59
CA ILE A 127 7.01 1.57 -1.26
C ILE A 127 8.31 2.37 -1.18
N ILE A 128 9.18 2.22 -2.18
CA ILE A 128 10.47 2.93 -2.23
C ILE A 128 10.25 4.44 -2.38
N SER A 129 9.34 4.88 -3.24
CA SER A 129 9.01 6.29 -3.43
C SER A 129 8.45 6.94 -2.16
N ASP A 130 7.51 6.26 -1.48
CA ASP A 130 6.99 6.69 -0.18
C ASP A 130 8.14 6.81 0.85
N PHE A 131 9.12 5.88 0.83
CA PHE A 131 10.28 5.94 1.70
C PHE A 131 11.25 7.07 1.34
N ILE A 132 11.51 7.35 0.07
CA ILE A 132 12.38 8.47 -0.36
C ILE A 132 11.81 9.79 0.16
N THR A 133 10.51 10.01 -0.03
CA THR A 133 9.83 11.21 0.47
C THR A 133 9.95 11.34 1.99
N LYS A 134 9.78 10.22 2.71
CA LYS A 134 9.94 10.17 4.16
C LYS A 134 11.39 10.41 4.58
N TYR A 135 12.35 9.84 3.87
CA TYR A 135 13.77 9.97 4.14
C TYR A 135 14.22 11.42 4.00
N ASP A 136 13.85 12.08 2.90
CA ASP A 136 14.18 13.49 2.69
C ASP A 136 13.59 14.41 3.77
N LYS A 137 12.38 14.11 4.24
CA LYS A 137 11.70 14.92 5.25
C LYS A 137 12.20 14.69 6.67
N TYR A 138 12.56 13.46 7.04
CA TYR A 138 12.78 13.07 8.43
C TYR A 138 14.16 12.51 8.73
N TYR A 139 14.89 11.96 7.74
CA TYR A 139 16.12 11.21 7.96
C TYR A 139 17.36 11.78 7.25
N ARG A 140 17.21 12.71 6.29
CA ARG A 140 18.31 13.26 5.48
C ARG A 140 19.52 13.74 6.29
N HIS A 141 19.30 14.28 7.49
CA HIS A 141 20.34 14.83 8.35
C HIS A 141 20.63 13.97 9.58
N LEU A 142 20.05 12.78 9.67
CA LEU A 142 20.22 11.88 10.80
C LEU A 142 21.19 10.74 10.43
N PRO A 143 22.00 10.28 11.39
CA PRO A 143 22.77 9.05 11.23
C PRO A 143 21.84 7.86 10.93
N VAL A 144 22.36 6.85 10.22
CA VAL A 144 21.60 5.64 9.84
C VAL A 144 21.07 4.90 11.06
N GLU A 145 21.75 5.02 12.20
CA GLU A 145 21.39 4.43 13.49
C GLU A 145 20.03 4.94 14.00
N HIS A 146 19.64 6.17 13.64
CA HIS A 146 18.39 6.80 14.04
C HIS A 146 17.21 6.50 13.09
N ILE A 147 17.47 5.81 11.99
CA ILE A 147 16.42 5.33 11.10
C ILE A 147 15.67 4.20 11.79
N LYS A 148 14.33 4.23 11.75
CA LYS A 148 13.51 3.16 12.34
C LYS A 148 13.81 1.82 11.65
N GLU A 149 13.77 0.73 12.40
CA GLU A 149 14.17 -0.61 11.94
C GLU A 149 13.53 -1.02 10.60
N TRP A 150 12.21 -0.85 10.45
CA TRP A 150 11.55 -1.17 9.17
C TRP A 150 11.96 -0.24 8.02
N ASP A 151 12.28 1.03 8.32
CA ASP A 151 12.76 1.97 7.31
C ASP A 151 14.19 1.62 6.84
N LYS A 152 14.98 0.88 7.65
CA LYS A 152 16.28 0.33 7.22
C LYS A 152 16.12 -0.77 6.17
N VAL A 153 15.11 -1.64 6.31
CA VAL A 153 14.81 -2.67 5.31
C VAL A 153 14.41 -2.04 3.96
N VAL A 154 13.63 -0.96 3.99
CA VAL A 154 13.28 -0.25 2.75
C VAL A 154 14.50 0.47 2.15
N LEU A 155 15.39 1.00 2.99
CA LEU A 155 16.66 1.58 2.54
C LEU A 155 17.54 0.54 1.85
N GLU A 156 17.65 -0.66 2.42
CA GLU A 156 18.39 -1.78 1.83
C GLU A 156 17.81 -2.19 0.47
N ALA A 157 16.49 -2.38 0.38
CA ALA A 157 15.81 -2.68 -0.89
C ALA A 157 16.11 -1.61 -1.95
N ARG A 158 16.08 -0.32 -1.57
CA ARG A 158 16.41 0.78 -2.47
C ARG A 158 17.87 0.73 -2.93
N MET A 159 18.81 0.48 -2.01
CA MET A 159 20.23 0.40 -2.35
C MET A 159 20.52 -0.77 -3.29
N MET A 160 19.93 -1.94 -3.05
CA MET A 160 20.06 -3.10 -3.94
C MET A 160 19.45 -2.83 -5.31
N GLN A 161 18.27 -2.21 -5.38
CA GLN A 161 17.66 -1.83 -6.65
C GLN A 161 18.56 -0.87 -7.44
N GLN A 162 19.18 0.12 -6.78
CA GLN A 162 20.11 1.04 -7.44
C GLN A 162 21.34 0.29 -7.95
N GLU A 163 21.96 -0.56 -7.13
CA GLU A 163 23.11 -1.38 -7.52
C GLU A 163 22.79 -2.26 -8.74
N ASP A 164 21.63 -2.91 -8.74
CA ASP A 164 21.16 -3.76 -9.85
C ASP A 164 21.01 -2.98 -11.15
N LEU A 165 20.42 -1.78 -11.08
CA LEU A 165 20.26 -0.90 -12.24
C LEU A 165 21.61 -0.37 -12.74
N ASP A 166 22.53 -0.02 -11.85
CA ASP A 166 23.87 0.46 -12.21
C ASP A 166 24.71 -0.64 -12.86
N VAL A 167 24.62 -1.89 -12.36
CA VAL A 167 25.29 -3.04 -12.98
C VAL A 167 24.73 -3.33 -14.37
N CYS A 168 23.41 -3.27 -14.55
CA CYS A 168 22.77 -3.44 -15.85
C CYS A 168 23.15 -2.30 -16.82
N ALA A 169 23.20 -1.05 -16.35
CA ALA A 169 23.63 0.09 -17.16
C ALA A 169 25.09 -0.02 -17.60
N ASN A 170 25.99 -0.50 -16.72
CA ASN A 170 27.41 -0.69 -17.02
C ASN A 170 27.70 -1.95 -17.86
N LYS A 171 26.73 -2.88 -17.99
CA LYS A 171 26.82 -4.06 -18.87
C LYS A 171 26.26 -3.81 -20.27
N LEU A 172 25.51 -2.72 -20.49
CA LEU A 172 25.23 -2.26 -21.84
C LEU A 172 26.57 -1.81 -22.44
N PRO A 173 27.00 -2.36 -23.58
CA PRO A 173 28.22 -1.87 -24.21
C PRO A 173 28.01 -0.39 -24.46
N PHE A 174 28.88 0.43 -23.87
CA PHE A 174 29.24 1.68 -24.51
C PHE A 174 29.60 1.30 -25.95
N ASP A 175 28.72 1.66 -26.87
CA ASP A 175 29.06 1.84 -28.26
C ASP A 175 30.14 2.91 -28.28
N ASN A 176 31.37 2.47 -28.03
CA ASN A 176 32.58 3.17 -28.37
C ASN A 176 32.66 3.11 -29.89
N SER A 177 31.84 3.92 -30.55
CA SER A 177 32.11 4.35 -31.91
C SER A 177 32.98 5.59 -31.81
N PRO A 178 34.32 5.48 -31.96
CA PRO A 178 35.13 6.61 -32.36
C PRO A 178 34.90 6.85 -33.86
N ILE A 179 34.40 8.05 -34.19
CA ILE A 179 34.78 8.98 -35.28
C ILE A 179 33.60 9.90 -35.54
#